data_AF-A0A438JER9-F1
#
_entry.id   AF-A0A438JER9-F1
#
_cell.length_a   1.000
_cell.length_b   1.000
_cell.length_c   1.000
_cell.angle_alpha   90.00
_cell.angle_beta   90.00
_cell.angle_gamma   90.00
#
_symmetry.space_group_name_H-M   'P 1'
#
loop_
_entity.id
_entity.type
_entity.pdbx_description
1 polymer ?
#
loop_
_entity_poly.entity_id
_entity_poly.type
_entity_poly.pdbx_seq_one_letter_code
_entity_poly.pdbx_strand_id
1 'polypeptide(L)'
;MKAKYYNPYNTDEERLCHRPPHLSDDDWRWLIHFWGTPEAKAQKKEDRSEPNRIEMFALTHTRKDGTPVDDHSKEIMGTSSSTSASSGASTSVSSTCVASTFVASTYVDEIYTQVMGPERHGCVRGYGFGPTPTSIFGCTSRRRSGVILSTQLENAQEMLIAAEQKFTTATEELSNVKDELSHVKETFEERLIEVQKKTREEVKEEFEEKMMEMQRKMQAQMQAQIQEQMMQMMQQFQQKQ
;
A
#
# COMPACT_ATOMS: atom_id res chain seq x y z
N MET A 1 12.10 21.64 -37.16
CA MET A 1 13.13 21.47 -38.20
C MET A 1 13.77 20.08 -38.11
N LYS A 2 14.59 19.76 -37.09
CA LYS A 2 15.25 18.45 -36.91
C LYS A 2 14.32 17.22 -37.02
N ALA A 3 13.18 17.23 -36.32
CA ALA A 3 12.24 16.10 -36.32
C ALA A 3 11.63 15.78 -37.69
N LYS A 4 11.47 16.79 -38.56
CA LYS A 4 10.82 16.64 -39.86
C LYS A 4 11.81 16.31 -40.99
N TYR A 5 13.06 16.77 -40.86
CA TYR A 5 14.02 16.74 -41.98
C TYR A 5 15.31 15.96 -41.66
N TYR A 6 15.60 15.66 -40.38
CA TYR A 6 16.81 14.94 -39.97
C TYR A 6 16.52 13.56 -39.37
N ASN A 7 15.59 13.47 -38.42
CA ASN A 7 15.26 12.23 -37.72
C ASN A 7 14.69 11.09 -38.60
N PRO A 8 13.93 11.36 -39.68
CA PRO A 8 13.36 10.29 -40.52
C PRO A 8 14.38 9.49 -41.33
N TYR A 9 15.60 10.00 -41.47
CA TYR A 9 16.65 9.44 -42.32
C TYR A 9 17.82 8.96 -41.45
N ASN A 10 18.45 7.85 -41.85
CA ASN A 10 19.48 7.20 -41.03
C ASN A 10 20.89 7.62 -41.45
N THR A 11 21.09 7.93 -42.72
CA THR A 11 22.38 8.28 -43.32
C THR A 11 22.47 9.78 -43.64
N ASP A 12 23.69 10.32 -43.69
CA ASP A 12 23.89 11.75 -44.00
C ASP A 12 23.61 12.03 -45.48
N GLU A 13 23.87 11.06 -46.36
CA GLU A 13 23.59 11.12 -47.79
C GLU A 13 22.09 11.27 -48.06
N GLU A 14 21.25 10.49 -47.38
CA GLU A 14 19.79 10.63 -47.47
C GLU A 14 19.31 11.98 -46.91
N ARG A 15 19.87 12.42 -45.78
CA ARG A 15 19.50 13.71 -45.16
C ARG A 15 19.78 14.88 -46.09
N LEU A 16 20.89 14.84 -46.83
CA LEU A 16 21.25 15.89 -47.79
C LEU A 16 20.24 16.03 -48.93
N CYS A 17 19.60 14.94 -49.36
CA CYS A 17 18.55 14.95 -50.37
C CYS A 17 17.22 15.56 -49.88
N HIS A 18 17.02 15.64 -48.56
CA HIS A 18 15.78 16.12 -47.93
C HIS A 18 15.95 17.50 -47.26
N ARG A 19 16.66 18.39 -47.95
CA ARG A 19 16.88 19.78 -47.53
C ARG A 19 15.56 20.55 -47.38
N PRO A 20 15.34 21.27 -46.27
CA PRO A 20 14.23 22.20 -46.15
C PRO A 20 14.27 23.30 -47.22
N PRO A 21 13.11 23.70 -47.80
CA PRO A 21 13.06 24.69 -48.89
C PRO A 21 13.54 26.09 -48.48
N HIS A 22 13.60 26.39 -47.18
CA HIS A 22 13.99 27.69 -46.63
C HIS A 22 15.45 27.75 -46.15
N LEU A 23 16.24 26.68 -46.33
CA LEU A 23 17.64 26.62 -45.93
C LEU A 23 18.56 26.50 -47.14
N SER A 24 19.74 27.12 -47.04
CA SER A 24 20.82 26.93 -48.01
C SER A 24 21.43 25.53 -47.90
N ASP A 25 22.12 25.10 -48.96
CA ASP A 25 22.86 23.82 -48.97
C ASP A 25 23.95 23.79 -47.90
N ASP A 26 24.68 24.90 -47.75
CA ASP A 26 25.79 25.01 -46.82
C ASP A 26 25.28 24.97 -45.36
N ASP A 27 24.20 25.67 -45.05
CA ASP A 27 23.57 25.63 -43.72
C ASP A 27 23.02 24.24 -43.40
N TRP A 28 22.45 23.55 -44.39
CA TRP A 28 21.91 22.21 -44.19
C TRP A 28 22.99 21.16 -43.97
N ARG A 29 24.08 21.22 -44.75
CA ARG A 29 25.29 20.40 -44.56
C ARG A 29 25.88 20.62 -43.17
N TRP A 30 25.99 21.88 -42.75
CA TRP A 30 26.48 22.23 -41.43
C TRP A 30 25.59 21.68 -40.32
N LEU A 31 24.26 21.78 -40.45
CA LEU A 31 23.30 21.26 -39.47
C LEU A 31 23.32 19.72 -39.36
N ILE A 32 23.44 19.02 -40.48
CA ILE A 32 23.57 17.55 -40.50
C ILE A 32 24.84 17.15 -39.74
N HIS A 33 25.98 17.77 -40.07
CA HIS A 33 27.24 17.51 -39.38
C HIS A 33 27.14 17.84 -37.89
N PHE A 34 26.59 19.02 -37.54
CA PHE A 34 26.39 19.45 -36.16
C PHE A 34 25.55 18.46 -35.36
N TRP A 35 24.39 18.00 -35.86
CA TRP A 35 23.57 17.00 -35.18
C TRP A 35 24.17 15.59 -35.20
N GLY A 36 25.12 15.33 -36.08
CA GLY A 36 25.94 14.11 -36.12
C GLY A 36 27.01 14.06 -35.02
N THR A 37 27.43 15.22 -34.48
CA THR A 37 28.48 15.30 -33.46
C THR A 37 28.10 14.58 -32.16
N PRO A 38 29.09 14.05 -31.42
CA PRO A 38 28.86 13.49 -30.09
C PRO A 38 28.24 14.51 -29.13
N GLU A 39 28.60 15.80 -29.26
CA GLU A 39 28.10 16.88 -28.40
C GLU A 39 26.60 17.13 -28.58
N ALA A 40 26.10 17.16 -29.82
CA ALA A 40 24.67 17.29 -30.09
C ALA A 40 23.86 16.01 -29.78
N LYS A 41 24.53 14.86 -29.68
CA LYS A 41 23.95 13.57 -29.29
C LYS A 41 23.97 13.36 -27.76
N ALA A 42 24.95 13.94 -27.07
CA ALA A 42 25.14 13.89 -25.61
C ALA A 42 24.17 14.78 -24.82
N GLN A 43 23.35 15.58 -25.50
CA GLN A 43 22.18 16.24 -24.88
C GLN A 43 21.04 15.26 -24.51
N LYS A 44 21.31 13.95 -24.57
CA LYS A 44 20.41 12.89 -24.11
C LYS A 44 21.10 12.15 -22.98
N LYS A 45 20.32 11.61 -22.05
CA LYS A 45 20.82 10.68 -21.05
C LYS A 45 21.43 9.44 -21.71
N GLU A 46 22.25 8.72 -20.95
CA GLU A 46 22.84 7.45 -21.37
C GLU A 46 21.76 6.40 -21.74
N ASP A 47 20.56 6.52 -21.17
CA ASP A 47 19.37 5.70 -21.48
C ASP A 47 18.55 6.18 -22.71
N ARG A 48 19.01 7.24 -23.41
CA ARG A 48 18.33 7.94 -24.53
C ARG A 48 17.02 8.64 -24.19
N SER A 49 16.63 8.72 -22.92
CA SER A 49 15.48 9.51 -22.49
C SER A 49 15.76 11.02 -22.57
N GLU A 50 14.69 11.81 -22.71
CA GLU A 50 14.79 13.27 -22.68
C GLU A 50 15.17 13.72 -21.26
N PRO A 51 16.26 14.48 -21.09
CA PRO A 51 16.64 14.96 -19.76
C PRO A 51 15.60 15.93 -19.23
N ASN A 52 15.32 15.86 -17.94
CA ASN A 52 14.48 16.84 -17.27
C ASN A 52 15.22 18.20 -17.18
N ARG A 53 14.51 19.24 -16.76
CA ARG A 53 15.05 20.62 -16.76
C ARG A 53 16.29 20.81 -15.90
N ILE A 54 16.36 20.16 -14.74
CA ILE A 54 17.52 20.20 -13.84
C ILE A 54 18.70 19.46 -14.47
N GLU A 55 18.44 18.31 -15.10
CA GLU A 55 19.47 17.52 -15.81
C GLU A 55 19.97 18.24 -17.06
N MET A 56 19.10 18.90 -17.82
CA MET A 56 19.48 19.76 -18.95
C MET A 56 20.43 20.87 -18.50
N PHE A 57 20.17 21.46 -17.33
CA PHE A 57 21.09 22.45 -16.75
C PHE A 57 22.44 21.83 -16.41
N ALA A 58 22.45 20.67 -15.75
CA ALA A 58 23.68 19.94 -15.43
C ALA A 58 24.49 19.60 -16.69
N LEU A 59 23.84 19.08 -17.74
CA LEU A 59 24.48 18.73 -19.01
C LEU A 59 25.08 19.94 -19.74
N THR A 60 24.44 21.10 -19.66
CA THR A 60 24.90 22.31 -20.36
C THR A 60 25.92 23.13 -19.57
N HIS A 61 25.98 22.96 -18.25
CA HIS A 61 26.87 23.69 -17.34
C HIS A 61 27.95 22.80 -16.71
N THR A 62 28.24 21.67 -17.35
CA THR A 62 29.36 20.77 -17.01
C THR A 62 30.32 20.70 -18.19
N ARG A 63 31.63 20.80 -17.91
CA ARG A 63 32.71 20.68 -18.88
C ARG A 63 32.94 19.20 -19.25
N LYS A 64 33.74 18.95 -20.29
CA LYS A 64 34.08 17.58 -20.75
C LYS A 64 34.81 16.74 -19.69
N ASP A 65 35.45 17.38 -18.72
CA ASP A 65 36.16 16.75 -17.61
C ASP A 65 35.24 16.44 -16.41
N GLY A 66 33.93 16.73 -16.51
CA GLY A 66 32.96 16.52 -15.44
C GLY A 66 32.93 17.65 -14.40
N THR A 67 33.73 18.70 -14.55
CA THR A 67 33.71 19.84 -13.63
C THR A 67 32.65 20.87 -14.03
N PRO A 68 32.01 21.55 -13.06
CA PRO A 68 31.10 22.67 -13.35
C PRO A 68 31.81 23.76 -14.14
N VAL A 69 31.08 24.45 -15.03
CA VAL A 69 31.64 25.53 -15.84
C VAL A 69 32.11 26.71 -14.98
N ASP A 70 31.36 27.02 -13.90
CA ASP A 70 31.67 28.04 -12.89
C ASP A 70 31.14 27.67 -11.49
N ASP A 71 31.52 28.45 -10.47
CA ASP A 71 31.12 28.23 -9.07
C ASP A 71 29.61 28.41 -8.85
N HIS A 72 28.96 29.28 -9.62
CA HIS A 72 27.52 29.51 -9.55
C HIS A 72 26.72 28.29 -10.01
N SER A 73 27.14 27.68 -11.12
CA SER A 73 26.56 26.44 -11.65
C SER A 73 26.74 25.30 -10.66
N LYS A 74 27.90 25.22 -9.99
CA LYS A 74 28.16 24.25 -8.92
C LYS A 74 27.17 24.41 -7.76
N GLU A 75 26.92 25.63 -7.32
CA GLU A 75 25.95 25.94 -6.26
C GLU A 75 24.52 25.57 -6.66
N ILE A 76 24.11 25.91 -7.88
CA ILE A 76 22.78 25.59 -8.42
C ILE A 76 22.56 24.07 -8.51
N MET A 77 23.54 23.32 -9.01
CA MET A 77 23.47 21.85 -9.10
C MET A 77 23.40 21.22 -7.70
N GLY A 78 24.16 21.74 -6.73
CA GLY A 78 24.10 21.29 -5.34
C GLY A 78 22.76 21.57 -4.66
N THR A 79 22.22 22.77 -4.87
CA THR A 79 20.94 23.20 -4.28
C THR A 79 19.77 22.40 -4.86
N SER A 80 19.71 22.24 -6.18
CA SER A 80 18.66 21.45 -6.85
C SER A 80 18.66 19.98 -6.43
N SER A 81 19.85 19.38 -6.23
CA SER A 81 20.00 18.02 -5.70
C SER A 81 19.53 17.91 -4.25
N SER A 82 19.89 18.89 -3.42
CA SER A 82 19.50 18.94 -2.00
C SER A 82 17.99 19.14 -1.82
N THR A 83 17.38 20.02 -2.61
CA THR A 83 15.93 20.25 -2.60
C THR A 83 15.17 19.01 -3.09
N SER A 84 15.69 18.30 -4.10
CA SER A 84 15.10 17.04 -4.57
C SER A 84 15.14 15.93 -3.50
N ALA A 85 16.21 15.88 -2.70
CA ALA A 85 16.35 14.94 -1.60
C ALA A 85 15.44 15.28 -0.41
N SER A 86 15.29 16.57 -0.07
CA SER A 86 14.43 17.02 1.03
C SER A 86 12.94 16.85 0.73
N SER A 87 12.54 16.95 -0.53
CA SER A 87 11.14 17.00 -0.91
C SER A 87 10.56 15.62 -1.28
N GLY A 88 11.30 14.53 -1.02
CA GLY A 88 10.79 13.14 -1.13
C GLY A 88 10.74 12.57 -2.56
N ALA A 89 11.31 13.24 -3.56
CA ALA A 89 11.33 12.77 -4.95
C ALA A 89 12.38 11.70 -5.27
N SER A 90 12.84 10.96 -4.26
CA SER A 90 13.42 9.64 -4.48
C SER A 90 12.30 8.63 -4.70
N THR A 91 11.47 8.86 -5.71
CA THR A 91 10.65 7.80 -6.26
C THR A 91 11.14 7.58 -7.68
N SER A 92 11.87 6.49 -7.84
CA SER A 92 11.81 5.67 -9.04
C SER A 92 10.33 5.32 -9.29
N VAL A 93 9.57 6.29 -9.80
CA VAL A 93 8.26 6.01 -10.37
C VAL A 93 8.55 5.34 -11.69
N SER A 94 8.59 4.01 -11.67
CA SER A 94 8.47 3.21 -12.89
C SER A 94 7.40 3.85 -13.76
N SER A 95 7.84 4.35 -14.91
CA SER A 95 7.07 5.19 -15.81
C SER A 95 6.06 4.31 -16.56
N THR A 96 5.05 3.80 -15.86
CA THR A 96 4.02 2.96 -16.46
C THR A 96 2.79 3.75 -16.89
N CYS A 97 2.67 5.04 -16.51
CA CYS A 97 1.58 5.90 -16.97
C CYS A 97 2.01 7.33 -17.31
N VAL A 98 1.32 7.91 -18.29
CA VAL A 98 1.48 9.31 -18.73
C VAL A 98 1.20 10.33 -17.62
N ALA A 99 0.37 9.98 -16.64
CA ALA A 99 0.09 10.81 -15.48
C ALA A 99 1.31 10.94 -14.54
N SER A 100 1.99 9.84 -14.23
CA SER A 100 3.21 9.86 -13.40
C SER A 100 4.35 10.64 -14.05
N THR A 101 4.46 10.58 -15.38
CA THR A 101 5.48 11.34 -16.12
C THR A 101 5.24 12.86 -16.03
N PHE A 102 3.97 13.29 -16.11
CA PHE A 102 3.61 14.70 -16.01
C PHE A 102 3.76 15.25 -14.58
N VAL A 103 3.36 14.48 -13.56
CA VAL A 103 3.51 14.86 -12.14
C VAL A 103 4.98 14.97 -11.75
N ALA A 104 5.82 14.02 -12.19
CA ALA A 104 7.26 14.11 -12.01
C ALA A 104 7.85 15.36 -12.70
N SER A 105 7.37 15.70 -13.90
CA SER A 105 7.79 16.90 -14.63
C SER A 105 7.39 18.20 -13.92
N THR A 106 6.19 18.30 -13.35
CA THR A 106 5.75 19.52 -12.64
C THR A 106 6.54 19.76 -11.37
N TYR A 107 6.87 18.68 -10.66
CA TYR A 107 7.63 18.75 -9.43
C TYR A 107 9.09 19.16 -9.69
N VAL A 108 9.72 18.61 -10.74
CA VAL A 108 11.06 19.03 -11.16
C VAL A 108 11.07 20.51 -11.56
N ASP A 109 10.01 21.00 -12.20
CA ASP A 109 9.91 22.43 -12.57
C ASP A 109 9.71 23.33 -11.34
N GLU A 110 8.95 22.89 -10.34
CA GLU A 110 8.79 23.59 -9.06
C GLU A 110 10.13 23.74 -8.33
N ILE A 111 10.91 22.66 -8.22
CA ILE A 111 12.26 22.70 -7.64
C ILE A 111 13.16 23.65 -8.44
N TYR A 112 13.14 23.56 -9.76
CA TYR A 112 13.97 24.39 -10.61
C TYR A 112 13.62 25.88 -10.47
N THR A 113 12.32 26.23 -10.43
CA THR A 113 11.86 27.61 -10.22
C THR A 113 12.15 28.12 -8.81
N GLN A 114 12.18 27.25 -7.80
CA GLN A 114 12.61 27.63 -6.45
C GLN A 114 14.09 28.02 -6.41
N VAL A 115 14.94 27.29 -7.14
CA VAL A 115 16.40 27.54 -7.19
C VAL A 115 16.74 28.72 -8.12
N MET A 116 16.10 28.82 -9.28
CA MET A 116 16.43 29.80 -10.33
C MET A 116 15.58 31.07 -10.30
N GLY A 117 14.52 31.07 -9.51
CA GLY A 117 13.46 32.07 -9.51
C GLY A 117 12.40 31.84 -10.61
N PRO A 118 11.30 32.59 -10.56
CA PRO A 118 10.25 32.53 -11.58
C PRO A 118 10.76 32.84 -12.99
N GLU A 119 10.20 32.15 -13.98
CA GLU A 119 10.53 32.35 -15.39
C GLU A 119 10.11 33.75 -15.87
N ARG A 120 10.89 34.38 -16.76
CA ARG A 120 10.50 35.67 -17.34
C ARG A 120 9.45 35.46 -18.43
N HIS A 121 8.54 36.41 -18.58
CA HIS A 121 7.48 36.32 -19.58
C HIS A 121 8.06 36.13 -20.99
N GLY A 122 7.61 35.09 -21.69
CA GLY A 122 7.90 34.86 -23.11
C GLY A 122 9.06 33.91 -23.45
N CYS A 123 9.89 33.48 -22.49
CA CYS A 123 11.02 32.58 -22.76
C CYS A 123 11.16 31.53 -21.67
N VAL A 124 11.57 30.30 -22.00
CA VAL A 124 11.95 29.28 -21.00
C VAL A 124 13.48 29.26 -20.84
N ARG A 125 13.97 29.56 -19.64
CA ARG A 125 15.39 29.51 -19.28
C ARG A 125 15.94 28.10 -19.50
N GLY A 126 17.09 28.02 -20.18
CA GLY A 126 17.80 26.76 -20.50
C GLY A 126 17.53 26.21 -21.90
N TYR A 127 16.52 26.74 -22.62
CA TYR A 127 16.15 26.25 -23.95
C TYR A 127 16.55 27.19 -25.11
N GLY A 128 17.38 28.21 -24.84
CA GLY A 128 17.87 29.16 -25.84
C GLY A 128 16.83 30.19 -26.31
N PHE A 129 17.05 30.80 -27.47
CA PHE A 129 16.12 31.74 -28.10
C PHE A 129 14.90 31.00 -28.65
N GLY A 130 13.69 31.38 -28.24
CA GLY A 130 12.46 31.11 -29.00
C GLY A 130 11.40 30.16 -28.44
N PRO A 131 11.62 29.29 -27.45
CA PRO A 131 10.52 28.47 -26.95
C PRO A 131 9.80 29.16 -25.78
N THR A 132 8.51 29.43 -25.99
CA THR A 132 7.59 29.88 -24.93
C THR A 132 7.20 28.69 -24.04
N PRO A 133 6.86 28.91 -22.75
CA PRO A 133 6.39 27.86 -21.86
C PRO A 133 5.28 26.98 -22.47
N THR A 134 4.37 27.59 -23.22
CA THR A 134 3.28 26.91 -23.93
C THR A 134 3.76 25.95 -25.03
N SER A 135 4.90 26.23 -25.66
CA SER A 135 5.50 25.40 -26.71
C SER A 135 6.19 24.16 -26.15
N ILE A 136 6.83 24.28 -24.98
CA ILE A 136 7.57 23.18 -24.34
C ILE A 136 6.66 22.31 -23.49
N PHE A 137 5.87 22.93 -22.62
CA PHE A 137 5.07 22.23 -21.61
C PHE A 137 3.62 21.99 -22.07
N GLY A 138 3.30 22.41 -23.30
CA GLY A 138 1.93 22.50 -23.79
C GLY A 138 1.14 23.60 -23.08
N CYS A 139 -0.15 23.74 -23.42
CA CYS A 139 -1.04 24.58 -22.63
C CYS A 139 -1.13 24.01 -21.20
N THR A 140 -0.42 24.63 -20.25
CA THR A 140 -0.72 24.58 -18.81
C THR A 140 -2.02 25.35 -18.54
N SER A 141 -3.06 25.04 -19.30
CA SER A 141 -4.39 25.53 -19.02
C SER A 141 -4.84 24.88 -17.72
N ARG A 142 -5.38 25.69 -16.82
CA ARG A 142 -6.10 25.24 -15.61
C ARG A 142 -7.09 24.11 -15.90
N ARG A 143 -7.59 23.98 -17.15
CA ARG A 143 -8.46 22.89 -17.60
C ARG A 143 -7.78 21.51 -17.65
N ARG A 144 -6.48 21.41 -17.98
CA ARG A 144 -5.76 20.13 -18.03
C ARG A 144 -5.42 19.61 -16.63
N SER A 145 -5.12 20.53 -15.71
CA SER A 145 -5.02 20.24 -14.27
C SER A 145 -6.36 19.77 -13.67
N GLY A 146 -7.49 20.34 -14.12
CA GLY A 146 -8.83 19.90 -13.71
C GLY A 146 -9.12 18.43 -14.05
N VAL A 147 -8.82 17.99 -15.28
CA VAL A 147 -9.03 16.59 -15.69
C VAL A 147 -8.18 15.62 -14.86
N ILE A 148 -6.93 15.98 -14.56
CA ILE A 148 -6.04 15.14 -13.76
C ILE A 148 -6.53 15.06 -12.30
N LEU A 149 -6.92 16.20 -11.72
CA LEU A 149 -7.50 16.24 -10.38
C LEU A 149 -8.80 15.45 -10.31
N SER A 150 -9.65 15.51 -11.33
CA SER A 150 -10.87 14.70 -11.43
C SER A 150 -10.55 13.21 -11.46
N THR A 151 -9.61 12.75 -12.29
CA THR A 151 -9.25 11.32 -12.33
C THR A 151 -8.64 10.81 -11.03
N GLN A 152 -7.83 11.64 -10.35
CA GLN A 152 -7.28 11.28 -9.03
C GLN A 152 -8.38 11.24 -7.96
N LEU A 153 -9.36 12.14 -8.05
CA LEU A 153 -10.50 12.17 -7.16
C LEU A 153 -11.41 10.95 -7.36
N GLU A 154 -11.67 10.56 -8.60
CA GLU A 154 -12.44 9.37 -8.95
C GLU A 154 -11.77 8.09 -8.43
N ASN A 155 -10.46 7.92 -8.66
CA ASN A 155 -9.70 6.77 -8.14
C ASN A 155 -9.71 6.73 -6.60
N ALA A 156 -9.58 7.89 -5.94
CA ALA A 156 -9.64 7.99 -4.49
C ALA A 156 -11.03 7.64 -3.95
N GLN A 157 -12.10 8.03 -4.65
CA GLN A 157 -13.47 7.67 -4.31
C GLN A 157 -13.71 6.16 -4.44
N GLU A 158 -13.23 5.52 -5.52
CA GLU A 158 -13.34 4.06 -5.69
C GLU A 158 -12.64 3.29 -4.56
N MET A 159 -11.44 3.73 -4.16
CA MET A 159 -10.74 3.15 -3.01
C MET A 159 -11.51 3.33 -1.70
N LEU A 160 -12.18 4.47 -1.52
CA LEU A 160 -12.96 4.75 -0.31
C LEU A 160 -14.20 3.87 -0.25
N ILE A 161 -14.92 3.71 -1.36
CA ILE A 161 -16.06 2.79 -1.47
C ILE A 161 -15.63 1.35 -1.18
N ALA A 162 -14.50 0.92 -1.74
CA ALA A 162 -13.95 -0.42 -1.47
C ALA A 162 -13.55 -0.61 0.00
N ALA A 163 -13.05 0.44 0.66
CA ALA A 163 -12.74 0.41 2.09
C ALA A 163 -14.02 0.33 2.94
N GLU A 164 -15.05 1.12 2.62
CA GLU A 164 -16.34 1.07 3.32
C GLU A 164 -16.98 -0.32 3.23
N GLN A 165 -16.98 -0.96 2.06
CA GLN A 165 -17.47 -2.33 1.91
C GLN A 165 -16.68 -3.35 2.74
N LYS A 166 -15.36 -3.14 2.88
CA LYS A 166 -14.53 -3.98 3.77
C LYS A 166 -14.88 -3.75 5.25
N PHE A 167 -15.21 -2.52 5.64
CA PHE A 167 -15.67 -2.25 6.99
C PHE A 167 -17.06 -2.85 7.27
N THR A 168 -18.00 -2.79 6.31
CA THR A 168 -19.33 -3.40 6.50
C THR A 168 -19.22 -4.92 6.63
N THR A 169 -18.46 -5.58 5.75
CA THR A 169 -18.23 -7.04 5.81
C THR A 169 -17.52 -7.46 7.10
N ALA A 170 -16.48 -6.75 7.52
CA ALA A 170 -15.82 -7.02 8.81
C ALA A 170 -16.76 -6.80 10.02
N THR A 171 -17.71 -5.87 9.92
CA THR A 171 -18.71 -5.63 10.97
C THR A 171 -19.73 -6.77 11.03
N GLU A 172 -20.17 -7.29 9.88
CA GLU A 172 -21.06 -8.46 9.80
C GLU A 172 -20.38 -9.71 10.38
N GLU A 173 -19.10 -9.94 10.05
CA GLU A 173 -18.32 -11.03 10.65
C GLU A 173 -18.22 -10.90 12.17
N LEU A 174 -18.00 -9.68 12.69
CA LEU A 174 -17.92 -9.43 14.12
C LEU A 174 -19.28 -9.69 14.81
N SER A 175 -20.41 -9.36 14.17
CA SER A 175 -21.72 -9.72 14.70
C SER A 175 -21.95 -11.23 14.74
N ASN A 176 -21.56 -11.97 13.71
CA ASN A 176 -21.69 -13.43 13.69
C ASN A 176 -20.86 -14.08 14.81
N VAL A 177 -19.59 -13.66 14.97
CA VAL A 177 -18.73 -14.16 16.05
C VAL A 177 -19.29 -13.82 17.43
N LYS A 178 -19.91 -12.64 17.58
CA LYS A 178 -20.58 -12.25 18.83
C LYS A 178 -21.78 -13.14 19.13
N ASP A 179 -22.56 -13.52 18.13
CA ASP A 179 -23.71 -14.39 18.28
C ASP A 179 -23.25 -15.81 18.65
N GLU A 180 -22.22 -16.35 17.98
CA GLU A 180 -21.58 -17.62 18.34
C GLU A 180 -21.04 -17.60 19.78
N LEU A 181 -20.37 -16.52 20.18
CA LEU A 181 -19.87 -16.35 21.54
C LEU A 181 -21.00 -16.32 22.57
N SER A 182 -22.14 -15.70 22.24
CA SER A 182 -23.30 -15.68 23.12
C SER A 182 -23.90 -17.07 23.29
N HIS A 183 -23.98 -17.86 22.22
CA HIS A 183 -24.42 -19.25 22.27
C HIS A 183 -23.48 -20.14 23.09
N VAL A 184 -22.16 -20.01 22.89
CA VAL A 184 -21.17 -20.75 23.69
C VAL A 184 -21.27 -20.39 25.17
N LYS A 185 -21.50 -19.11 25.49
CA LYS A 185 -21.70 -18.66 26.87
C LYS A 185 -22.96 -19.28 27.48
N GLU A 186 -24.08 -19.26 26.78
CA GLU A 186 -25.35 -19.85 27.23
C GLU A 186 -25.20 -21.36 27.48
N THR A 187 -24.65 -22.10 26.51
CA THR A 187 -24.43 -23.55 26.66
C THR A 187 -23.50 -23.90 27.83
N PHE A 188 -22.53 -23.04 28.14
CA PHE A 188 -21.65 -23.22 29.29
C PHE A 188 -22.38 -22.97 30.62
N GLU A 189 -23.23 -21.93 30.69
CA GLU A 189 -24.09 -21.65 31.85
C GLU A 189 -25.09 -22.79 32.12
N GLU A 190 -25.70 -23.35 31.07
CA GLU A 190 -26.58 -24.52 31.18
C GLU A 190 -25.86 -25.76 31.73
N ARG A 191 -24.66 -26.08 31.22
CA ARG A 191 -23.85 -27.19 31.75
C ARG A 191 -23.46 -26.98 33.20
N LEU A 192 -23.16 -25.75 33.61
CA LEU A 192 -22.87 -25.44 35.01
C LEU A 192 -24.06 -25.75 35.91
N ILE A 193 -25.27 -25.35 35.49
CA ILE A 193 -26.51 -25.63 36.22
C ILE A 193 -26.79 -27.14 36.25
N GLU A 194 -26.61 -27.83 35.13
CA GLU A 194 -26.81 -29.27 35.02
C GLU A 194 -25.86 -30.05 35.94
N VAL A 195 -24.56 -29.72 35.92
CA VAL A 195 -23.56 -30.33 36.80
C VAL A 195 -23.90 -30.09 38.28
N GLN A 196 -24.26 -28.86 38.65
CA GLN A 196 -24.67 -28.53 40.02
C GLN A 196 -25.90 -29.33 40.46
N LYS A 197 -26.96 -29.38 39.62
CA LYS A 197 -28.15 -30.17 39.92
C LYS A 197 -27.81 -31.65 40.06
N LYS A 198 -27.04 -32.21 39.14
CA LYS A 198 -26.65 -33.63 39.16
C LYS A 198 -25.88 -33.99 40.43
N THR A 199 -24.87 -33.19 40.81
CA THR A 199 -24.14 -33.43 42.07
C THR A 199 -25.04 -33.35 43.30
N ARG A 200 -26.03 -32.45 43.32
CA ARG A 200 -27.00 -32.36 44.42
C ARG A 200 -27.97 -33.54 44.45
N GLU A 201 -28.42 -34.01 43.28
CA GLU A 201 -29.28 -35.19 43.13
C GLU A 201 -28.54 -36.44 43.61
N GLU A 202 -27.30 -36.65 43.17
CA GLU A 202 -26.44 -37.77 43.58
C GLU A 202 -26.23 -37.80 45.10
N VAL A 203 -25.92 -36.66 45.72
CA VAL A 203 -25.79 -36.55 47.19
C VAL A 203 -27.10 -36.87 47.90
N LYS A 204 -28.24 -36.50 47.31
CA LYS A 204 -29.57 -36.78 47.88
C LYS A 204 -29.91 -38.25 47.77
N GLU A 205 -29.67 -38.88 46.62
CA GLU A 205 -29.86 -40.33 46.41
C GLU A 205 -28.97 -41.14 47.36
N GLU A 206 -27.69 -40.78 47.51
CA GLU A 206 -26.79 -41.44 48.47
C GLU A 206 -27.32 -41.35 49.91
N PHE A 207 -27.93 -40.22 50.28
CA PHE A 207 -28.52 -40.05 51.60
C PHE A 207 -29.78 -40.90 51.78
N GLU A 208 -30.66 -40.94 50.78
CA GLU A 208 -31.87 -41.78 50.78
C GLU A 208 -31.51 -43.28 50.82
N GLU A 209 -30.48 -43.69 50.10
CA GLU A 209 -29.97 -45.07 50.12
C GLU A 209 -29.43 -45.44 51.51
N LYS A 210 -28.63 -44.58 52.13
CA LYS A 210 -28.13 -44.77 53.51
C LYS A 210 -29.28 -44.85 54.52
N MET A 211 -30.34 -44.06 54.35
CA MET A 211 -31.53 -44.13 55.20
C MET A 211 -32.26 -45.48 55.05
N MET A 212 -32.43 -45.97 53.82
CA MET A 212 -33.05 -47.27 53.55
C MET A 212 -32.20 -48.43 54.10
N GLU A 213 -30.88 -48.37 53.95
CA GLU A 213 -29.97 -49.37 54.50
C GLU A 213 -30.01 -49.40 56.04
N MET A 214 -30.04 -48.22 56.67
CA MET A 214 -30.18 -48.10 58.12
C MET A 214 -31.50 -48.71 58.61
N GLN A 215 -32.61 -48.43 57.92
CA GLN A 215 -33.92 -49.00 58.27
C GLN A 215 -33.93 -50.52 58.09
N ARG A 216 -33.30 -51.05 57.03
CA ARG A 216 -33.12 -52.51 56.85
C ARG A 216 -32.29 -53.12 57.97
N LYS A 217 -31.17 -52.50 58.36
CA LYS A 217 -30.33 -52.98 59.47
C LYS A 217 -31.10 -53.04 60.78
N MET A 218 -31.90 -52.01 61.08
CA MET A 218 -32.76 -51.99 62.26
C MET A 218 -33.81 -53.11 62.26
N GLN A 219 -34.48 -53.34 61.11
CA GLN A 219 -35.42 -54.46 60.99
C GLN A 219 -34.74 -55.83 61.12
N ALA A 220 -33.57 -56.00 60.51
CA ALA A 220 -32.80 -57.24 60.60
C ALA A 220 -32.33 -57.51 62.03
N GLN A 221 -31.87 -56.49 62.76
CA GLN A 221 -31.45 -56.62 64.16
C GLN A 221 -32.64 -57.01 65.05
N MET A 222 -33.81 -56.38 64.85
CA MET A 222 -35.02 -56.74 65.60
C MET A 222 -35.44 -58.19 65.32
N GLN A 223 -35.39 -58.64 64.06
CA GLN A 223 -35.67 -60.04 63.70
C GLN A 223 -34.65 -61.00 64.31
N ALA A 224 -33.37 -60.67 64.28
CA ALA A 224 -32.31 -61.49 64.88
C ALA A 224 -32.51 -61.64 66.40
N GLN A 225 -32.86 -60.55 67.09
CA GLN A 225 -33.14 -60.59 68.53
C GLN A 225 -34.34 -61.49 68.86
N ILE A 226 -35.40 -61.42 68.06
CA ILE A 226 -36.58 -62.30 68.22
C ILE A 226 -36.19 -63.77 68.00
N GLN A 227 -35.40 -64.06 66.96
CA GLN A 227 -34.91 -65.41 66.69
C GLN A 227 -34.02 -65.95 67.81
N GLU A 228 -33.14 -65.11 68.36
CA GLU A 228 -32.26 -65.49 69.47
C GLU A 228 -33.05 -65.82 70.73
N GLN A 229 -34.06 -65.00 71.08
CA GLN A 229 -34.95 -65.30 72.20
C GLN A 229 -35.71 -66.62 72.01
N MET A 230 -36.18 -66.91 70.80
CA MET A 230 -36.85 -68.17 70.48
C MET A 230 -35.90 -69.38 70.59
N MET A 231 -34.64 -69.22 70.15
CA MET A 231 -33.63 -70.27 70.26
C MET A 231 -33.27 -70.58 71.72
N GLN A 232 -33.10 -69.55 72.56
CA GLN A 232 -32.88 -69.71 74.00
C GLN A 232 -34.06 -70.42 74.69
N MET A 233 -35.29 -70.09 74.29
CA MET A 233 -36.49 -70.74 74.82
C MET A 233 -36.54 -72.25 74.46
N MET A 234 -36.23 -72.62 73.21
CA MET A 234 -36.13 -74.03 72.82
C MET A 234 -35.03 -74.77 73.59
N GLN A 235 -33.90 -74.13 73.82
CA GLN A 235 -32.78 -74.73 74.55
C GLN A 235 -33.13 -74.99 76.02
N GLN A 236 -33.84 -74.06 76.68
CA GLN A 236 -34.37 -74.25 78.03
C GLN A 236 -35.41 -75.37 78.10
N PHE A 237 -36.22 -75.54 77.06
CA PHE A 237 -37.21 -76.61 76.99
C PHE A 237 -36.55 -77.99 76.88
N GLN A 238 -35.48 -78.11 76.09
CA GLN A 238 -34.75 -79.38 75.95
C GLN A 238 -33.92 -79.77 77.18
N GLN A 239 -33.42 -78.81 77.97
CA GLN A 239 -32.68 -79.12 79.21
C GLN A 239 -33.57 -79.55 80.39
N LYS A 240 -34.89 -79.43 80.27
CA LYS A 240 -35.87 -79.80 81.31
C LYS A 240 -36.52 -81.17 81.09
N GLN A 241 -36.14 -81.91 80.04
CA GLN A 241 -36.47 -83.32 79.84
C GLN A 241 -35.25 -84.18 80.15
#